data_AF-A0A7C6GM55-F1
#
_entry.id   AF-A0A7C6GM55-F1
#
_cell.length_a   1.000
_cell.length_b   1.000
_cell.length_c   1.000
_cell.angle_alpha   90.00
_cell.angle_beta   90.00
_cell.angle_gamma   90.00
#
_symmetry.space_group_name_H-M   'P 1'
#
loop_
_entity.id
_entity.type
_entity.pdbx_description
1 polymer ?
#
loop_
_entity_poly.entity_id
_entity_poly.type
_entity_poly.pdbx_seq_one_letter_code
_entity_poly.pdbx_strand_id
1 'polypeptide(L)'
;MAKRKRAVRMVTAQVKTRINRLADILYEFLPLTSNSPDAVTFTTIFKESYVSQYLDCRKPKRQALEKGFENLYRYHERLPKKIIRKIIPAAINYREHKRKPLTRKELDCLSACLLELGINMTKEIEAVVLDESLPRITVPPDKLKERLRQHDLDPAISSEPLQLFEDGHFNEAVRKCAERFE
;
A
#
# COMPACT_ATOMS: atom_id res chain seq x y z
N MET A 1 12.75 -9.65 33.47
CA MET A 1 13.67 -8.79 32.68
C MET A 1 13.81 -9.35 31.28
N ALA A 2 13.40 -8.63 30.22
CA ALA A 2 13.53 -9.12 28.85
C ALA A 2 15.02 -9.22 28.48
N LYS A 3 15.50 -10.41 28.10
CA LYS A 3 16.86 -10.61 27.59
C LYS A 3 17.13 -9.60 26.47
N ARG A 4 18.09 -8.69 26.66
CA ARG A 4 18.54 -7.76 25.60
C ARG A 4 19.01 -8.61 24.42
N LYS A 5 18.35 -8.49 23.26
CA LYS A 5 18.77 -9.19 22.05
C LYS A 5 20.18 -8.74 21.67
N ARG A 6 21.09 -9.70 21.47
CA ARG A 6 22.45 -9.43 21.01
C ARG A 6 22.37 -8.86 19.58
N ALA A 7 23.11 -7.77 19.34
CA ALA A 7 23.22 -7.24 17.99
C ALA A 7 23.97 -8.24 17.10
N VAL A 8 23.40 -8.53 15.93
CA VAL A 8 23.96 -9.45 14.92
C VAL A 8 24.65 -8.65 13.81
N ARG A 9 24.21 -7.42 13.54
CA ARG A 9 24.82 -6.51 12.56
C ARG A 9 25.12 -5.16 13.18
N MET A 10 26.15 -4.50 12.67
CA MET A 10 26.47 -3.12 13.01
C MET A 10 25.74 -2.16 12.07
N VAL A 11 25.18 -1.08 12.61
CA VAL A 11 24.55 -0.02 11.82
C VAL A 11 25.54 1.15 11.75
N THR A 12 26.30 1.21 10.67
CA THR A 12 27.16 2.37 10.36
C THR A 12 26.33 3.50 9.77
N ALA A 13 26.92 4.70 9.62
CA ALA A 13 26.25 5.82 8.96
C ALA A 13 25.78 5.47 7.54
N GLN A 14 26.61 4.76 6.76
CA GLN A 14 26.25 4.32 5.41
C GLN A 14 25.09 3.32 5.40
N VAL A 15 25.10 2.35 6.33
CA VAL A 15 24.00 1.39 6.49
C VAL A 15 22.72 2.11 6.89
N LYS A 16 22.81 3.12 7.76
CA LYS A 16 21.66 3.94 8.15
C LYS A 16 21.05 4.68 6.96
N THR A 17 21.86 5.28 6.09
CA THR A 17 21.38 5.90 4.85
C THR A 17 20.63 4.90 3.97
N ARG A 18 21.13 3.66 3.84
CA ARG A 18 20.45 2.60 3.09
C ARG A 18 19.13 2.18 3.74
N ILE A 19 19.07 2.11 5.07
CA ILE A 19 17.83 1.82 5.81
C ILE A 19 16.80 2.94 5.60
N ASN A 20 17.22 4.20 5.60
CA ASN A 20 16.33 5.32 5.33
C ASN A 20 15.76 5.25 3.91
N ARG A 21 16.62 4.95 2.91
CA ARG A 21 16.17 4.69 1.53
C ARG A 21 15.19 3.52 1.44
N LEU A 22 15.43 2.44 2.20
CA LEU A 22 14.49 1.32 2.29
C LEU A 22 13.13 1.77 2.86
N ALA A 23 13.13 2.57 3.93
CA ALA A 23 11.92 3.12 4.53
C ALA A 23 11.15 4.02 3.55
N ASP A 24 11.85 4.79 2.72
CA ASP A 24 11.25 5.62 1.67
C ASP A 24 10.60 4.79 0.57
N ILE A 25 11.27 3.75 0.06
CA ILE A 25 10.70 2.84 -0.94
C ILE A 25 9.43 2.18 -0.38
N LEU A 26 9.50 1.68 0.85
CA LEU A 26 8.39 0.99 1.49
C LEU A 26 7.28 1.93 1.96
N TYR A 27 7.53 3.24 2.04
CA TYR A 27 6.57 4.20 2.57
C TYR A 27 5.23 4.12 1.83
N GLU A 28 5.24 3.93 0.52
CA GLU A 28 4.02 3.89 -0.29
C GLU A 28 3.34 2.51 -0.33
N PHE A 29 4.02 1.46 0.14
CA PHE A 29 3.58 0.07 -0.05
C PHE A 29 2.38 -0.29 0.82
N LEU A 30 2.41 0.09 2.09
CA LEU A 30 1.37 -0.22 3.07
C LEU A 30 1.16 0.95 4.02
N PRO A 31 -0.01 1.13 4.65
CA PRO A 31 -0.17 2.09 5.72
C PRO A 31 0.56 1.62 7.00
N LEU A 32 0.90 2.55 7.89
CA LEU A 32 1.51 2.20 9.18
C LEU A 32 0.51 1.46 10.07
N THR A 33 -0.69 2.02 10.18
CA THR A 33 -1.84 1.54 10.94
C THR A 33 -3.12 1.76 10.13
N SER A 34 -4.21 1.12 10.53
CA SER A 34 -5.54 1.28 9.93
C SER A 34 -6.60 1.14 11.02
N ASN A 35 -7.75 1.76 10.82
CA ASN A 35 -8.91 1.60 11.70
C ASN A 35 -9.71 0.33 11.36
N SER A 36 -9.50 -0.26 10.18
CA SER A 36 -10.13 -1.52 9.82
C SER A 36 -9.42 -2.68 10.51
N PRO A 37 -10.17 -3.59 11.17
CA PRO A 37 -9.59 -4.75 11.85
C PRO A 37 -8.95 -5.74 10.87
N ASP A 38 -9.43 -5.79 9.63
CA ASP A 38 -8.99 -6.74 8.60
C ASP A 38 -7.86 -6.19 7.72
N ALA A 39 -7.47 -4.93 7.91
CA ALA A 39 -6.46 -4.30 7.08
C ALA A 39 -5.04 -4.78 7.42
N VAL A 40 -4.33 -5.30 6.42
CA VAL A 40 -2.91 -5.62 6.54
C VAL A 40 -2.09 -4.32 6.49
N THR A 41 -1.30 -4.08 7.54
CA THR A 41 -0.50 -2.87 7.73
C THR A 41 0.92 -3.23 8.17
N PHE A 42 1.84 -2.27 8.19
CA PHE A 42 3.16 -2.51 8.78
C PHE A 42 3.06 -2.98 10.24
N THR A 43 2.15 -2.38 11.01
CA THR A 43 1.95 -2.74 12.42
C THR A 43 1.47 -4.18 12.58
N THR A 44 0.51 -4.64 11.77
CA THR A 44 0.02 -6.02 11.85
C THR A 44 1.10 -7.03 11.43
N ILE A 45 1.85 -6.77 10.35
CA ILE A 45 2.97 -7.62 9.91
C ILE A 45 4.06 -7.73 10.98
N PHE A 46 4.44 -6.63 11.62
CA PHE A 46 5.43 -6.63 12.69
C PHE A 46 4.91 -7.31 13.97
N LYS A 47 3.63 -7.17 14.28
CA LYS A 47 2.97 -7.84 15.42
C LYS A 47 2.96 -9.36 15.24
N GLU A 48 2.56 -9.86 14.07
CA GLU A 48 2.62 -11.29 13.73
C GLU A 48 4.02 -11.89 13.81
N SER A 49 5.03 -11.04 13.62
CA SER A 49 6.43 -11.43 13.65
C SER A 49 7.08 -11.22 15.02
N TYR A 50 6.29 -10.92 16.06
CA TYR A 50 6.71 -10.68 17.44
C TYR A 50 7.75 -9.57 17.59
N VAL A 51 7.63 -8.53 16.77
CA VAL A 51 8.53 -7.36 16.73
C VAL A 51 7.77 -6.03 16.66
N SER A 52 6.51 -6.00 17.09
CA SER A 52 5.69 -4.78 17.11
C SER A 52 6.37 -3.62 17.84
N GLN A 53 7.12 -3.91 18.90
CA GLN A 53 7.85 -2.91 19.69
C GLN A 53 8.91 -2.13 18.90
N TYR A 54 9.30 -2.59 17.70
CA TYR A 54 10.25 -1.87 16.84
C TYR A 54 9.61 -0.72 16.08
N LEU A 55 8.29 -0.76 15.86
CA LEU A 55 7.55 0.32 15.22
C LEU A 55 7.01 1.28 16.29
N ASP A 56 7.46 2.52 16.23
CA ASP A 56 6.98 3.58 17.10
C ASP A 56 5.79 4.29 16.44
N CYS A 57 4.58 3.80 16.68
CA CYS A 57 3.36 4.30 16.04
C CYS A 57 2.98 5.74 16.44
N ARG A 58 3.67 6.33 17.43
CA ARG A 58 3.48 7.72 17.83
C ARG A 58 4.28 8.69 16.97
N LYS A 59 5.24 8.18 16.19
CA LYS A 59 6.10 8.97 15.30
C LYS A 59 5.51 9.01 13.88
N PRO A 60 5.90 10.00 13.06
CA PRO A 60 5.59 9.99 11.64
C PRO A 60 6.00 8.67 11.00
N LYS A 61 5.18 8.18 10.06
CA LYS A 61 5.36 6.85 9.44
C LYS A 61 6.77 6.58 8.95
N ARG A 62 7.40 7.54 8.27
CA ARG A 62 8.79 7.42 7.80
C ARG A 62 9.74 7.10 8.97
N GLN A 63 9.72 7.90 10.03
CA GLN A 63 10.58 7.69 11.22
C GLN A 63 10.27 6.36 11.93
N ALA A 64 9.00 5.97 11.98
CA ALA A 64 8.59 4.68 12.54
C ALA A 64 9.19 3.52 11.74
N LEU A 65 9.16 3.60 10.41
CA LEU A 65 9.75 2.61 9.51
C LEU A 65 11.27 2.59 9.59
N GLU A 66 11.93 3.75 9.58
CA GLU A 66 13.39 3.86 9.74
C GLU A 66 13.86 3.14 11.01
N LYS A 67 13.25 3.47 12.16
CA LYS A 67 13.55 2.83 13.45
C LYS A 67 13.19 1.33 13.44
N GLY A 68 12.07 0.98 12.81
CA GLY A 68 11.62 -0.40 12.68
C GLY A 68 12.60 -1.28 11.93
N PHE A 69 13.01 -0.84 10.74
CA PHE A 69 13.96 -1.55 9.89
C PHE A 69 15.38 -1.49 10.42
N GLU A 70 15.79 -0.43 11.10
CA GLU A 70 17.09 -0.38 11.80
C GLU A 70 17.18 -1.47 12.87
N ASN A 71 16.15 -1.60 13.70
CA ASN A 71 16.11 -2.65 14.73
C ASN A 71 16.01 -4.06 14.14
N LEU A 72 15.21 -4.25 13.08
CA LEU A 72 15.17 -5.51 12.34
C LEU A 72 16.55 -5.89 11.81
N TYR A 73 17.21 -4.96 11.12
CA TYR A 73 18.52 -5.19 10.51
C TYR A 73 19.59 -5.52 11.56
N ARG A 74 19.63 -4.74 12.64
CA ARG A 74 20.62 -4.84 13.72
C ARG A 74 20.52 -6.13 14.51
N TYR A 75 19.30 -6.56 14.84
CA TYR A 75 19.07 -7.65 15.80
C TYR A 75 18.67 -8.97 15.17
N HIS A 76 18.40 -9.02 13.85
CA HIS A 76 17.91 -10.23 13.22
C HIS A 76 18.59 -10.52 11.88
N GLU A 77 19.17 -11.70 11.77
CA GLU A 77 19.81 -12.13 10.54
C GLU A 77 18.78 -12.40 9.43
N ARG A 78 17.77 -13.24 9.72
CA ARG A 78 16.81 -13.76 8.71
C ARG A 78 15.45 -13.06 8.71
N LEU A 79 15.10 -12.37 9.78
CA LEU A 79 13.77 -11.76 9.92
C LEU A 79 13.50 -10.62 8.92
N PRO A 80 14.45 -9.73 8.58
CA PRO A 80 14.20 -8.68 7.58
C PRO A 80 13.66 -9.24 6.26
N LYS A 81 14.28 -10.32 5.78
CA LYS A 81 13.84 -11.04 4.57
C LYS A 81 12.40 -11.55 4.69
N LYS A 82 12.05 -12.17 5.82
CA LYS A 82 10.69 -12.67 6.08
C LYS A 82 9.65 -11.56 6.12
N ILE A 83 10.00 -10.41 6.71
CA ILE A 83 9.11 -9.24 6.78
C ILE A 83 8.84 -8.69 5.38
N ILE A 84 9.87 -8.51 4.55
CA ILE A 84 9.69 -8.05 3.16
C ILE A 84 8.82 -9.02 2.35
N ARG A 85 9.01 -10.33 2.50
CA ARG A 85 8.16 -11.34 1.85
C ARG A 85 6.68 -11.23 2.20
N LYS A 86 6.35 -10.75 3.41
CA LYS A 86 4.95 -10.48 3.80
C LYS A 86 4.46 -9.14 3.27
N ILE A 87 5.32 -8.14 3.22
CA ILE A 87 4.98 -6.79 2.76
C ILE A 87 4.62 -6.78 1.28
N ILE A 88 5.39 -7.44 0.41
CA ILE A 88 5.18 -7.41 -1.05
C ILE A 88 3.76 -7.85 -1.45
N PRO A 89 3.27 -9.06 -1.13
CA PRO A 89 1.93 -9.48 -1.52
C PRO A 89 0.83 -8.63 -0.89
N ALA A 90 1.02 -8.19 0.37
CA ALA A 90 0.07 -7.27 1.00
C ALA A 90 0.02 -5.91 0.30
N ALA A 91 1.18 -5.41 -0.16
CA ALA A 91 1.29 -4.15 -0.88
C ALA A 91 0.59 -4.23 -2.24
N ILE A 92 0.73 -5.33 -2.97
CA ILE A 92 0.03 -5.53 -4.26
C ILE A 92 -1.48 -5.32 -4.07
N ASN A 93 -2.09 -6.07 -3.15
CA ASN A 93 -3.53 -5.97 -2.86
C ASN A 93 -3.95 -4.57 -2.39
N TYR A 94 -3.16 -3.97 -1.49
CA TYR A 94 -3.46 -2.63 -0.97
C TYR A 94 -3.39 -1.56 -2.06
N ARG A 95 -2.38 -1.64 -2.94
CA ARG A 95 -2.10 -0.68 -4.01
C ARG A 95 -3.10 -0.79 -5.15
N GLU A 96 -3.54 -2.00 -5.45
CA GLU A 96 -4.65 -2.26 -6.35
C GLU A 96 -5.94 -1.62 -5.83
N HIS A 97 -6.29 -1.87 -4.56
CA HIS A 97 -7.45 -1.23 -3.92
C HIS A 97 -7.36 0.31 -3.90
N LYS A 98 -6.15 0.87 -3.75
CA LYS A 98 -5.90 2.32 -3.82
C LYS A 98 -5.85 2.88 -5.25
N ARG A 99 -6.07 2.06 -6.28
CA ARG A 99 -5.96 2.42 -7.70
C ARG A 99 -4.64 3.09 -8.03
N LYS A 100 -3.56 2.58 -7.43
CA LYS A 100 -2.19 2.98 -7.73
C LYS A 100 -1.31 1.72 -7.67
N PRO A 101 -1.42 0.80 -8.65
CA PRO A 101 -0.74 -0.50 -8.62
C PRO A 101 0.74 -0.38 -8.31
N LEU A 102 1.28 -1.43 -7.69
CA LEU A 102 2.71 -1.52 -7.44
C LEU A 102 3.42 -1.78 -8.78
N THR A 103 4.47 -1.01 -9.07
CA THR A 103 5.19 -1.11 -10.34
C THR A 103 6.44 -1.98 -10.24
N ARG A 104 6.87 -2.57 -11.38
CA ARG A 104 8.13 -3.30 -11.47
C ARG A 104 9.31 -2.43 -11.06
N LYS A 105 9.32 -1.16 -11.47
CA LYS A 105 10.37 -0.20 -11.11
C LYS A 105 10.52 -0.01 -9.60
N GLU A 106 9.41 0.06 -8.86
CA GLU A 106 9.43 0.15 -7.39
C GLU A 106 10.02 -1.13 -6.76
N LEU A 107 9.67 -2.31 -7.30
CA LEU A 107 10.23 -3.59 -6.86
C LEU A 107 11.71 -3.73 -7.18
N ASP A 108 12.17 -3.26 -8.34
CA ASP A 108 13.59 -3.30 -8.72
C ASP A 108 14.42 -2.39 -7.81
N CYS A 109 13.89 -1.21 -7.48
CA CYS A 109 14.49 -0.30 -6.49
C CYS A 109 14.55 -0.94 -5.10
N LEU A 110 13.51 -1.66 -4.68
CA LEU A 110 13.51 -2.44 -3.45
C LEU A 110 14.59 -3.53 -3.47
N SER A 111 14.66 -4.30 -4.56
CA SER A 111 15.63 -5.39 -4.76
C SER A 111 17.07 -4.88 -4.66
N ALA A 112 17.40 -3.80 -5.38
CA ALA A 112 18.72 -3.18 -5.35
C ALA A 112 19.09 -2.69 -3.93
N CYS A 113 18.15 -2.00 -3.26
CA CYS A 113 18.37 -1.50 -1.90
C CYS A 113 18.59 -2.62 -0.89
N LEU A 114 17.84 -3.72 -0.99
CA LEU A 114 18.02 -4.90 -0.13
C LEU A 114 19.35 -5.59 -0.39
N LEU A 115 19.78 -5.70 -1.65
CA LEU A 115 21.08 -6.27 -2.00
C LEU A 115 22.23 -5.45 -1.41
N GLU A 116 22.15 -4.12 -1.47
CA GLU A 116 23.12 -3.21 -0.82
C GLU A 116 23.17 -3.38 0.72
N LEU A 117 22.07 -3.84 1.34
CA LEU A 117 22.01 -4.18 2.76
C LEU A 117 22.48 -5.62 3.05
N GLY A 118 22.85 -6.40 2.04
CA GLY A 118 23.24 -7.81 2.16
C GLY A 118 22.05 -8.77 2.31
N ILE A 119 20.85 -8.35 1.91
CA ILE A 119 19.63 -9.15 1.92
C ILE A 119 19.30 -9.53 0.48
N ASN A 120 19.72 -10.71 0.03
CA ASN A 120 19.45 -11.16 -1.33
C ASN A 120 18.01 -11.70 -1.46
N MET A 121 17.18 -10.96 -2.22
CA MET A 121 15.80 -11.28 -2.58
C MET A 121 15.55 -11.20 -4.09
N THR A 122 16.59 -11.08 -4.92
CA THR A 122 16.46 -10.78 -6.35
C THR A 122 15.53 -11.77 -7.08
N LYS A 123 15.79 -13.07 -6.94
CA LYS A 123 14.95 -14.12 -7.55
C LYS A 123 13.50 -14.11 -7.08
N GLU A 124 13.29 -13.79 -5.81
CA GLU A 124 11.94 -13.77 -5.21
C GLU A 124 11.13 -12.58 -5.74
N ILE A 125 11.79 -11.43 -5.92
CA ILE A 125 11.17 -10.21 -6.45
C ILE A 125 10.93 -10.34 -7.96
N GLU A 126 11.87 -10.92 -8.71
CA GLU A 126 11.72 -11.19 -10.15
C GLU A 126 10.52 -12.10 -10.43
N ALA A 127 10.31 -13.12 -9.59
CA ALA A 127 9.19 -14.06 -9.73
C ALA A 127 7.80 -13.46 -9.41
N VAL A 128 7.73 -12.26 -8.81
CA VAL A 128 6.46 -11.59 -8.54
C VAL A 128 5.81 -11.22 -9.86
N VAL A 129 4.57 -11.65 -10.09
CA VAL A 129 3.75 -11.19 -11.22
C VAL A 129 3.00 -9.94 -10.78
N LEU A 130 3.09 -8.87 -11.57
CA LEU A 130 2.40 -7.60 -11.32
C LEU A 130 1.43 -7.32 -12.46
N ASP A 131 0.21 -6.94 -12.09
CA ASP A 131 -0.70 -6.24 -13.00
C ASP A 131 -0.58 -4.74 -12.72
N GLU A 132 0.11 -4.04 -13.61
CA GLU A 132 0.28 -2.58 -13.53
C GLU A 132 -0.91 -1.83 -14.15
N SER A 133 -1.84 -2.55 -14.77
CA SER A 133 -3.00 -1.94 -15.40
C SER A 133 -3.99 -1.45 -14.34
N LEU A 134 -4.58 -0.29 -14.61
CA LEU A 134 -5.74 0.17 -13.86
C LEU A 134 -6.99 -0.32 -14.59
N PRO A 135 -7.88 -1.10 -13.94
CA PRO A 135 -9.16 -1.40 -14.54
C PRO A 135 -9.87 -0.07 -14.80
N ARG A 136 -10.16 0.21 -16.07
CA ARG A 136 -11.03 1.33 -16.45
C ARG A 136 -12.41 0.96 -15.96
N ILE A 137 -12.95 1.73 -15.02
CA ILE A 137 -14.34 1.60 -14.62
C ILE A 137 -15.14 2.12 -15.80
N THR A 138 -15.71 1.20 -16.56
CA THR A 138 -16.57 1.53 -17.71
C THR A 138 -18.01 1.66 -17.30
N VAL A 139 -18.43 1.13 -16.15
CA VAL A 139 -19.79 1.21 -15.61
C VAL A 139 -19.77 1.45 -14.10
N PRO A 140 -20.72 2.21 -13.53
CA PRO A 140 -20.73 2.46 -12.09
C PRO A 140 -21.06 1.19 -11.31
N PRO A 141 -20.55 1.02 -10.08
CA PRO A 141 -20.86 -0.14 -9.24
C PRO A 141 -22.36 -0.27 -8.94
N ASP A 142 -22.89 -1.49 -8.89
CA ASP A 142 -24.34 -1.74 -8.70
C ASP A 142 -24.89 -1.09 -7.43
N LYS A 143 -24.11 -1.12 -6.33
CA LYS A 143 -24.49 -0.47 -5.07
C LYS A 143 -24.65 1.05 -5.21
N LEU A 144 -23.91 1.68 -6.12
CA LEU A 144 -24.07 3.11 -6.41
C LEU A 144 -25.32 3.35 -7.26
N LYS A 145 -25.58 2.50 -8.27
CA LYS A 145 -26.80 2.55 -9.07
C LYS A 145 -28.05 2.43 -8.19
N GLU A 146 -28.07 1.44 -7.31
CA GLU A 146 -29.18 1.21 -6.38
C GLU A 146 -29.41 2.41 -5.46
N ARG A 147 -28.34 2.99 -4.90
CA ARG A 147 -28.43 4.19 -4.07
C ARG A 147 -28.98 5.40 -4.83
N LEU A 148 -28.56 5.59 -6.08
CA LEU A 148 -29.04 6.70 -6.91
C LEU A 148 -30.52 6.54 -7.26
N ARG A 149 -30.98 5.31 -7.55
CA ARG A 149 -32.40 5.02 -7.81
C ARG A 149 -33.29 5.19 -6.60
N GLN A 150 -32.76 4.95 -5.40
CA GLN A 150 -33.48 5.12 -4.14
C GLN A 150 -33.38 6.54 -3.58
N HIS A 151 -32.54 7.39 -4.17
CA HIS A 151 -32.40 8.77 -3.77
C HIS A 151 -33.50 9.62 -4.43
N ASP A 152 -33.99 10.62 -3.72
CA ASP A 152 -34.93 11.61 -4.25
C ASP A 152 -34.17 12.59 -5.16
N LEU A 153 -33.83 12.12 -6.36
CA LEU A 153 -33.17 12.92 -7.39
C LEU A 153 -34.20 13.80 -8.07
N ASP A 154 -33.80 15.01 -8.46
CA ASP A 154 -34.66 15.90 -9.25
C ASP A 154 -35.13 15.19 -10.53
N PRO A 155 -36.42 15.28 -10.91
CA PRO A 155 -36.95 14.63 -12.11
C PRO A 155 -36.18 14.90 -13.40
N ALA A 156 -35.54 16.07 -13.51
CA ALA A 156 -34.73 16.44 -14.67
C ALA A 156 -33.46 15.58 -14.82
N ILE A 157 -32.87 15.13 -13.70
CA ILE A 157 -31.68 14.28 -13.68
C ILE A 157 -31.99 12.80 -13.47
N SER A 158 -33.16 12.46 -12.91
CA SER A 158 -33.61 11.07 -12.76
C SER A 158 -34.06 10.42 -14.08
N SER A 159 -33.79 11.07 -15.21
CA SER A 159 -34.22 10.65 -16.54
C SER A 159 -33.02 10.18 -17.39
N GLU A 160 -32.84 10.74 -18.59
CA GLU A 160 -31.73 10.47 -19.50
C GLU A 160 -30.33 10.57 -18.84
N PRO A 161 -30.04 11.56 -17.98
CA PRO A 161 -28.71 11.65 -17.37
C PRO A 161 -28.38 10.47 -16.44
N LEU A 162 -29.36 9.98 -15.66
CA LEU A 162 -29.17 8.81 -14.80
C LEU A 162 -28.92 7.55 -15.63
N GLN A 163 -29.66 7.36 -16.73
CA GLN A 163 -29.46 6.22 -17.62
C GLN A 163 -28.06 6.23 -18.25
N LEU A 164 -27.63 7.38 -18.79
CA LEU A 164 -26.27 7.56 -19.32
C LEU A 164 -25.18 7.26 -18.27
N PHE A 165 -25.42 7.66 -17.02
CA PHE A 165 -24.51 7.35 -15.92
C PHE A 165 -24.45 5.84 -15.65
N GLU A 166 -25.60 5.17 -15.57
CA GLU A 166 -25.70 3.72 -15.34
C GLU A 166 -25.06 2.88 -16.45
N ASP A 167 -25.13 3.37 -17.69
CA ASP A 167 -24.54 2.75 -18.88
C ASP A 167 -23.04 3.06 -19.03
N GLY A 168 -22.48 3.88 -18.14
CA GLY A 168 -21.04 4.15 -18.11
C GLY A 168 -20.58 5.39 -18.88
N HIS A 169 -21.52 6.13 -19.47
CA HIS A 169 -21.26 7.37 -20.19
C HIS A 169 -21.14 8.57 -19.23
N PHE A 170 -20.22 8.48 -18.26
CA PHE A 170 -20.12 9.46 -17.16
C PHE A 170 -19.99 10.92 -17.62
N ASN A 171 -19.16 11.19 -18.62
CA ASN A 171 -18.96 12.55 -19.12
C ASN A 171 -20.22 13.09 -19.81
N GLU A 172 -20.93 12.23 -20.54
CA GLU A 172 -22.16 12.60 -21.24
C GLU A 172 -23.31 12.81 -20.25
N ALA A 173 -23.41 11.96 -19.24
CA ALA A 173 -24.35 12.11 -18.14
C ALA A 173 -24.18 13.46 -17.42
N VAL A 174 -22.93 13.83 -17.09
CA VAL A 174 -22.64 15.13 -16.45
C VAL A 174 -22.97 16.30 -17.38
N ARG A 175 -22.63 16.21 -18.66
CA ARG A 175 -22.98 17.23 -19.66
C ARG A 175 -24.49 17.44 -19.75
N LYS A 176 -25.26 16.35 -19.84
CA LYS A 176 -26.73 16.39 -19.90
C LYS A 176 -27.34 16.91 -18.60
N CYS A 177 -26.79 16.59 -17.43
CA CYS A 177 -27.20 17.21 -16.17
C CYS A 177 -26.99 18.73 -16.21
N ALA A 178 -25.82 19.19 -16.67
CA ALA A 178 -25.51 20.61 -16.74
C ALA A 178 -26.46 21.35 -17.69
N GLU A 179 -26.71 20.81 -18.89
CA GLU A 179 -27.66 21.36 -19.88
C GLU A 179 -29.11 21.51 -19.33
N ARG A 180 -29.49 20.78 -18.27
CA ARG A 180 -30.84 20.83 -17.68
C ARG A 180 -30.99 21.90 -16.60
N PHE A 181 -29.89 22.43 -16.06
CA PHE A 181 -29.87 23.41 -14.99
C PHE A 181 -29.21 24.75 -15.37
N GLU A 182 -28.75 24.88 -16.62
CA GLU A 182 -28.44 26.16 -17.28
C GLU A 182 -29.70 26.76 -17.92
#